data_AF-A0A7H0I4T5-F1
#
_entry.id   AF-A0A7H0I4T5-F1
#
_cell.length_a   1.000
_cell.length_b   1.000
_cell.length_c   1.000
_cell.angle_alpha   90.00
_cell.angle_beta   90.00
_cell.angle_gamma   90.00
#
_symmetry.space_group_name_H-M   'P 1'
#
loop_
_entity.id
_entity.type
_entity.pdbx_description
1 polymer ?
#
loop_
_entity_poly.entity_id
_entity_poly.type
_entity_poly.pdbx_seq_one_letter_code
_entity_poly.pdbx_strand_id
1 'polypeptide(L)'
;MESAAVDVRAEIAAERRELAGVLDGLTGDQWNAPSLCGGWRVREVAAHMSMGFRYSFTGIAVELARSGGNLHRMTDRVARRDAAVLTPHDLAAALRDNARHPWGPPVGGPAAALGHDVVHGLDITVALGLGRQVPEGRLRIVLTTVKPSTLRFFRAGIGDVELRATDLEWSYGRGTPVARPAQELLLLAYGRTLPAARADD
;
A
#
# COMPACT_ATOMS: atom_id res chain seq x y z
N MET A 1 -4.10 -13.42 30.00
CA MET A 1 -3.92 -12.05 29.47
C MET A 1 -4.63 -12.03 28.13
N GLU A 2 -5.91 -11.65 28.16
CA GLU A 2 -6.81 -11.66 27.01
C GLU A 2 -6.31 -10.61 26.01
N SER A 3 -5.87 -11.05 24.83
CA SER A 3 -5.46 -10.16 23.75
C SER A 3 -6.66 -9.26 23.44
N ALA A 4 -6.58 -7.97 23.77
CA ALA A 4 -7.55 -7.00 23.27
C ALA A 4 -7.57 -7.17 21.74
N ALA A 5 -8.74 -7.52 21.19
CA ALA A 5 -8.88 -7.67 19.75
C ALA A 5 -8.46 -6.34 19.11
N VAL A 6 -7.44 -6.39 18.24
CA VAL A 6 -6.95 -5.18 17.58
C VAL A 6 -8.09 -4.57 16.77
N ASP A 7 -8.45 -3.33 17.07
CA ASP A 7 -9.43 -2.60 16.28
C ASP A 7 -8.79 -2.20 14.95
N VAL A 8 -8.98 -3.04 13.93
CA VAL A 8 -8.43 -2.82 12.59
C VAL A 8 -8.88 -1.47 12.01
N ARG A 9 -10.06 -0.94 12.38
CA ARG A 9 -10.51 0.38 11.91
C ARG A 9 -9.73 1.51 12.57
N ALA A 10 -9.40 1.37 13.86
CA ALA A 10 -8.50 2.30 14.53
C ALA A 10 -7.11 2.29 13.88
N GLU A 11 -6.59 1.10 13.53
CA GLU A 11 -5.30 0.97 12.84
C GLU A 11 -5.29 1.57 11.44
N ILE A 12 -6.36 1.40 10.66
CA ILE A 12 -6.53 2.07 9.36
C ILE A 12 -6.48 3.60 9.54
N ALA A 13 -7.19 4.12 10.54
CA ALA A 13 -7.21 5.56 10.79
C ALA A 13 -5.86 6.08 11.27
N ALA A 14 -5.11 5.30 12.04
CA ALA A 14 -3.76 5.67 12.47
C ALA A 14 -2.78 5.65 11.29
N GLU A 15 -2.80 4.59 10.46
CA GLU A 15 -1.98 4.46 9.25
C GLU A 15 -2.19 5.65 8.29
N ARG A 16 -3.45 6.00 8.00
CA ARG A 16 -3.77 7.14 7.12
C ARG A 16 -3.25 8.47 7.64
N ARG A 17 -3.33 8.71 8.95
CA ARG A 17 -2.80 9.95 9.57
C ARG A 17 -1.28 10.00 9.54
N GLU A 18 -0.62 8.88 9.84
CA GLU A 18 0.84 8.80 9.76
C GLU A 18 1.33 9.01 8.33
N LEU A 19 0.69 8.36 7.35
CA LEU A 19 1.03 8.55 5.94
C LEU A 19 0.76 9.99 5.47
N ALA A 20 -0.31 10.63 5.93
CA ALA A 20 -0.52 12.04 5.66
C ALA A 20 0.65 12.91 6.18
N GLY A 21 1.14 12.63 7.40
CA GLY A 21 2.31 13.33 7.96
C GLY A 21 3.60 13.07 7.18
N VAL A 22 3.80 11.85 6.68
CA VAL A 22 4.93 11.54 5.77
C VAL A 22 4.82 12.36 4.49
N LEU A 23 3.64 12.39 3.88
CA LEU A 23 3.37 13.09 2.62
C LEU A 23 3.54 14.62 2.74
N ASP A 24 3.14 15.21 3.87
CA ASP A 24 3.35 16.64 4.16
C ASP A 24 4.84 17.00 4.20
N GLY A 25 5.69 16.07 4.66
CA GLY A 25 7.13 16.28 4.80
C GLY A 25 7.92 16.07 3.50
N LEU A 26 7.29 15.61 2.42
CA LEU A 26 7.98 15.35 1.16
C LEU A 26 8.26 16.64 0.39
N THR A 27 9.47 16.73 -0.16
CA THR A 27 9.86 17.77 -1.10
C THR A 27 9.16 17.60 -2.46
N GLY A 28 9.14 18.67 -3.27
CA GLY A 28 8.59 18.61 -4.63
C GLY A 28 9.26 17.54 -5.51
N ASP A 29 10.56 17.33 -5.35
CA ASP A 29 11.30 16.30 -6.09
C ASP A 29 10.89 14.90 -5.65
N GLN A 30 10.72 14.66 -4.34
CA GLN A 30 10.23 13.38 -3.81
C GLN A 30 8.80 13.07 -4.28
N TRP A 31 7.92 14.06 -4.34
CA TRP A 31 6.57 13.90 -4.91
C TRP A 31 6.58 13.53 -6.40
N ASN A 32 7.66 13.87 -7.11
CA ASN A 32 7.86 13.57 -8.52
C ASN A 32 8.74 12.33 -8.78
N ALA A 33 9.35 11.76 -7.73
CA ALA A 33 10.20 10.60 -7.86
C ALA A 33 9.38 9.32 -8.16
N PRO A 34 10.00 8.33 -8.83
CA PRO A 34 9.39 7.01 -9.01
C PRO A 34 9.04 6.34 -7.67
N SER A 35 7.93 5.60 -7.66
CA SER A 35 7.54 4.72 -6.55
C SER A 35 7.82 3.25 -6.89
N LEU A 36 7.58 2.33 -5.95
CA LEU A 36 7.58 0.89 -6.26
C LEU A 36 6.34 0.45 -7.06
N CYS A 37 5.31 1.29 -7.17
CA CYS A 37 4.21 1.07 -8.09
C CYS A 37 4.65 1.42 -9.52
N GLY A 38 4.92 0.40 -10.32
CA GLY A 38 5.54 0.56 -11.65
C GLY A 38 4.82 1.58 -12.53
N GLY A 39 5.57 2.56 -13.03
CA GLY A 39 5.06 3.64 -13.91
C GLY A 39 4.34 4.77 -13.19
N TRP A 40 4.29 4.75 -11.85
CA TRP A 40 3.73 5.80 -11.00
C TRP A 40 4.82 6.49 -10.19
N ARG A 41 4.72 7.82 -10.11
CA ARG A 41 5.42 8.62 -9.11
C ARG A 41 4.65 8.56 -7.80
N VAL A 42 5.28 9.06 -6.73
CA VAL A 42 4.64 9.18 -5.41
C VAL A 42 3.27 9.85 -5.46
N ARG A 43 3.10 10.90 -6.27
CA ARG A 43 1.81 11.58 -6.43
C ARG A 43 0.69 10.71 -7.01
N GLU A 44 1.00 9.83 -7.96
CA GLU A 44 0.00 8.92 -8.53
C GLU A 44 -0.42 7.87 -7.48
N VAL A 45 0.51 7.38 -6.66
CA VAL A 45 0.21 6.49 -5.53
C VAL A 45 -0.71 7.19 -4.54
N ALA A 46 -0.39 8.40 -4.09
CA ALA A 46 -1.22 9.14 -3.13
C ALA A 46 -2.61 9.51 -3.71
N ALA A 47 -2.67 9.86 -5.00
CA ALA A 47 -3.93 10.09 -5.71
C ALA A 47 -4.80 8.83 -5.77
N HIS A 48 -4.19 7.68 -6.05
CA HIS A 48 -4.88 6.39 -6.03
C HIS A 48 -5.39 6.05 -4.63
N MET A 49 -4.55 6.21 -3.60
CA MET A 49 -4.91 5.86 -2.24
C MET A 49 -6.15 6.62 -1.75
N SER A 50 -6.24 7.91 -2.08
CA SER A 50 -7.36 8.77 -1.69
C SER A 50 -8.60 8.64 -2.60
N MET A 51 -8.50 7.92 -3.73
CA MET A 51 -9.60 7.77 -4.69
C MET A 51 -10.88 7.23 -4.04
N GLY A 52 -10.73 6.27 -3.12
CA GLY A 52 -11.83 5.64 -2.41
C GLY A 52 -12.67 6.57 -1.53
N PHE A 53 -12.12 7.74 -1.17
CA PHE A 53 -12.82 8.76 -0.38
C PHE A 53 -13.45 9.83 -1.26
N ARG A 54 -12.84 10.07 -2.44
CA ARG A 54 -13.18 11.20 -3.33
C ARG A 54 -14.25 10.84 -4.36
N TYR A 55 -14.44 9.56 -4.67
CA TYR A 55 -15.40 9.09 -5.66
C TYR A 55 -16.57 8.36 -5.00
N SER A 56 -17.78 8.69 -5.46
CA SER A 56 -18.94 7.87 -5.17
C SER A 56 -18.86 6.53 -5.91
N PHE A 57 -19.64 5.54 -5.46
CA PHE A 57 -19.78 4.26 -6.16
C PHE A 57 -20.21 4.43 -7.63
N THR A 58 -21.13 5.37 -7.89
CA THR A 58 -21.57 5.69 -9.26
C THR A 58 -20.45 6.31 -10.08
N GLY A 59 -19.64 7.19 -9.48
CA GLY A 59 -18.43 7.75 -10.11
C GLY A 59 -17.44 6.66 -10.50
N ILE A 60 -17.15 5.72 -9.60
CA ILE A 60 -16.27 4.57 -9.88
C ILE A 60 -16.83 3.72 -11.03
N ALA A 61 -18.13 3.43 -11.05
CA ALA A 61 -18.75 2.66 -12.14
C ALA A 61 -18.61 3.35 -13.51
N VAL A 62 -18.79 4.67 -13.55
CA VAL A 62 -18.58 5.48 -14.77
C VAL A 62 -17.12 5.42 -15.21
N GLU A 63 -16.17 5.59 -14.30
CA GLU A 63 -14.75 5.53 -14.64
C GLU A 63 -14.32 4.13 -15.11
N LEU A 64 -14.94 3.06 -14.57
CA LEU A 64 -14.74 1.69 -15.01
C LEU A 64 -15.28 1.47 -16.42
N ALA A 65 -16.50 1.94 -16.72
CA ALA A 65 -17.11 1.87 -18.05
C ALA A 65 -16.26 2.61 -19.09
N ARG A 66 -15.77 3.82 -18.77
CA ARG A 66 -14.85 4.61 -19.62
C ARG A 66 -13.52 3.90 -19.88
N SER A 67 -13.18 2.91 -19.07
CA SER A 67 -11.95 2.12 -19.19
C SER A 67 -12.20 0.73 -19.78
N GLY A 68 -13.38 0.52 -20.38
CA GLY A 68 -13.77 -0.74 -21.02
C GLY A 68 -13.93 -1.90 -20.03
N GLY A 69 -14.32 -1.61 -18.78
CA GLY A 69 -14.45 -2.62 -17.74
C GLY A 69 -13.11 -3.10 -17.14
N ASN A 70 -11.99 -2.52 -17.57
CA ASN A 70 -10.67 -2.90 -17.05
C ASN A 70 -10.29 -2.05 -15.83
N LEU A 71 -10.25 -2.69 -14.65
CA LEU A 71 -9.93 -2.03 -13.38
C LEU A 71 -8.51 -1.42 -13.36
N HIS A 72 -7.51 -2.12 -13.89
CA HIS A 72 -6.13 -1.63 -13.91
C HIS A 72 -5.99 -0.39 -14.79
N ARG A 73 -6.63 -0.40 -15.97
CA ARG A 73 -6.67 0.76 -16.86
C ARG A 73 -7.42 1.93 -16.21
N MET A 74 -8.49 1.64 -15.47
CA MET A 74 -9.25 2.66 -14.76
C MET A 74 -8.43 3.31 -13.65
N THR A 75 -7.82 2.52 -12.77
CA THR A 75 -7.05 3.06 -11.65
C THR A 75 -5.84 3.86 -12.13
N ASP A 76 -5.11 3.39 -13.15
CA ASP A 76 -4.00 4.14 -13.76
C ASP A 76 -4.46 5.48 -14.34
N ARG A 77 -5.52 5.48 -15.16
CA ARG A 77 -6.02 6.72 -15.77
C ARG A 77 -6.49 7.72 -14.71
N VAL A 78 -7.24 7.27 -13.71
CA VAL A 78 -7.77 8.16 -12.67
C VAL A 78 -6.64 8.66 -11.76
N ALA A 79 -5.69 7.80 -11.37
CA ALA A 79 -4.53 8.21 -10.58
C ALA A 79 -3.71 9.29 -11.28
N ARG A 80 -3.41 9.12 -12.59
CA ARG A 80 -2.69 10.11 -13.40
C ARG A 80 -3.47 11.41 -13.55
N ARG A 81 -4.78 11.34 -13.83
CA ARG A 81 -5.63 12.53 -13.93
C ARG A 81 -5.62 13.32 -12.63
N ASP A 82 -5.85 12.64 -11.52
CA ASP A 82 -6.00 13.27 -10.22
C ASP A 82 -4.66 13.82 -9.72
N ALA A 83 -3.55 13.11 -9.96
CA ALA A 83 -2.20 13.58 -9.66
C ALA A 83 -1.74 14.79 -10.51
N ALA A 84 -2.39 15.05 -11.64
CA ALA A 84 -2.13 16.21 -12.49
C ALA A 84 -2.85 17.47 -12.02
N VAL A 85 -3.96 17.33 -11.27
CA VAL A 85 -4.82 18.46 -10.87
C VAL A 85 -4.82 18.74 -9.37
N LEU A 86 -4.54 17.73 -8.53
CA LEU A 86 -4.49 17.88 -7.07
C LEU A 86 -3.09 18.29 -6.63
N THR A 87 -3.03 19.20 -5.65
CA THR A 87 -1.76 19.57 -5.04
C THR A 87 -1.27 18.49 -4.07
N PRO A 88 0.03 18.44 -3.75
CA PRO A 88 0.56 17.63 -2.65
C PRO A 88 -0.23 17.75 -1.35
N HIS A 89 -0.60 18.99 -1.00
CA HIS A 89 -1.41 19.29 0.19
C HIS A 89 -2.79 18.64 0.11
N ASP A 90 -3.49 18.74 -1.03
CA ASP A 90 -4.82 18.14 -1.19
C ASP A 90 -4.79 16.61 -1.04
N LEU A 91 -3.73 15.97 -1.56
CA LEU A 91 -3.56 14.53 -1.47
C LEU A 91 -3.27 14.06 -0.04
N ALA A 92 -2.39 14.77 0.68
CA ALA A 92 -2.10 14.48 2.09
C ALA A 92 -3.34 14.75 2.98
N ALA A 93 -4.03 15.87 2.76
CA ALA A 93 -5.27 16.22 3.47
C ALA A 93 -6.37 15.20 3.22
N ALA A 94 -6.52 14.69 1.99
CA ALA A 94 -7.50 13.66 1.69
C ALA A 94 -7.32 12.40 2.55
N LEU A 95 -6.08 11.96 2.83
CA LEU A 95 -5.83 10.84 3.75
C LEU A 95 -6.15 11.22 5.21
N ARG A 96 -5.70 12.40 5.66
CA ARG A 96 -5.87 12.87 7.04
C ARG A 96 -7.34 13.03 7.42
N ASP A 97 -8.09 13.72 6.58
CA ASP A 97 -9.48 14.11 6.83
C ASP A 97 -10.42 12.89 6.71
N ASN A 98 -10.03 11.90 5.90
CA ASN A 98 -10.77 10.66 5.69
C ASN A 98 -10.16 9.47 6.45
N ALA A 99 -9.36 9.73 7.48
CA ALA A 99 -8.73 8.67 8.27
C ALA A 99 -9.76 7.64 8.80
N ARG A 100 -10.96 8.10 9.20
CA ARG A 100 -12.05 7.24 9.69
C ARG A 100 -13.09 6.85 8.63
N HIS A 101 -12.87 7.19 7.36
CA HIS A 101 -13.81 6.90 6.29
C HIS A 101 -13.99 5.37 6.13
N PRO A 102 -15.23 4.87 5.97
CA PRO A 102 -15.53 3.43 5.98
C PRO A 102 -15.09 2.67 4.73
N TRP A 103 -14.41 3.35 3.80
CA TRP A 103 -13.98 2.75 2.53
C TRP A 103 -13.05 1.55 2.76
N GLY A 104 -13.26 0.53 1.95
CA GLY A 104 -12.38 -0.61 1.78
C GLY A 104 -12.59 -1.26 0.40
N PRO A 105 -11.69 -2.17 0.00
CA PRO A 105 -11.83 -2.89 -1.25
C PRO A 105 -13.07 -3.81 -1.24
N PRO A 106 -13.62 -4.17 -2.41
CA PRO A 106 -14.83 -4.99 -2.52
C PRO A 106 -14.68 -6.40 -1.92
N VAL A 107 -13.44 -6.88 -1.74
CA VAL A 107 -13.13 -8.19 -1.15
C VAL A 107 -12.02 -8.01 -0.11
N GLY A 108 -12.11 -8.77 0.99
CA GLY A 108 -11.06 -8.86 2.01
C GLY A 108 -11.27 -7.98 3.26
N GLY A 109 -12.32 -7.16 3.28
CA GLY A 109 -12.76 -6.44 4.49
C GLY A 109 -11.73 -5.43 5.03
N PRO A 110 -11.80 -5.09 6.34
CA PRO A 110 -10.91 -4.11 6.95
C PRO A 110 -9.42 -4.44 6.83
N ALA A 111 -9.02 -5.72 6.94
CA ALA A 111 -7.62 -6.12 6.79
C ALA A 111 -7.06 -5.80 5.40
N ALA A 112 -7.88 -5.94 4.35
CA ALA A 112 -7.48 -5.57 3.00
C ALA A 112 -7.47 -4.05 2.78
N ALA A 113 -8.31 -3.28 3.48
CA ALA A 113 -8.23 -1.82 3.48
C ALA A 113 -6.94 -1.33 4.16
N LEU A 114 -6.58 -1.92 5.31
CA LEU A 114 -5.29 -1.66 5.95
C LEU A 114 -4.12 -2.07 5.05
N GLY A 115 -4.22 -3.22 4.38
CA GLY A 115 -3.22 -3.70 3.43
C GLY A 115 -3.00 -2.75 2.26
N HIS A 116 -4.07 -2.19 1.70
CA HIS A 116 -3.96 -1.16 0.67
C HIS A 116 -3.16 0.06 1.17
N ASP A 117 -3.51 0.58 2.35
CA ASP A 117 -2.85 1.78 2.90
C ASP A 117 -1.39 1.51 3.26
N VAL A 118 -1.09 0.39 3.93
CA VAL A 118 0.27 -0.02 4.32
C VAL A 118 1.15 -0.29 3.10
N VAL A 119 0.68 -1.07 2.13
CA VAL A 119 1.49 -1.47 0.97
C VAL A 119 1.78 -0.26 0.09
N HIS A 120 0.82 0.64 -0.14
CA HIS A 120 1.07 1.86 -0.90
C HIS A 120 1.90 2.90 -0.12
N GLY A 121 1.76 2.95 1.20
CA GLY A 121 2.68 3.69 2.06
C GLY A 121 4.12 3.22 1.88
N LEU A 122 4.34 1.90 1.86
CA LEU A 122 5.65 1.29 1.61
C LEU A 122 6.13 1.49 0.16
N ASP A 123 5.24 1.47 -0.84
CA ASP A 123 5.59 1.78 -2.23
C ASP A 123 6.24 3.18 -2.35
N ILE A 124 5.89 4.10 -1.45
CA ILE A 124 6.45 5.45 -1.35
C ILE A 124 7.70 5.45 -0.48
N THR A 125 7.60 5.01 0.77
CA THR A 125 8.68 5.21 1.76
C THR A 125 9.92 4.37 1.47
N VAL A 126 9.76 3.17 0.91
CA VAL A 126 10.89 2.32 0.52
C VAL A 126 11.55 2.85 -0.75
N ALA A 127 10.78 3.29 -1.75
CA ALA A 127 11.33 3.88 -2.98
C ALA A 127 12.15 5.15 -2.70
N LEU A 128 11.70 5.97 -1.74
CA LEU A 128 12.38 7.18 -1.33
C LEU A 128 13.49 6.96 -0.29
N GLY A 129 13.63 5.74 0.25
CA GLY A 129 14.62 5.43 1.30
C GLY A 129 14.39 6.18 2.62
N LEU A 130 13.13 6.42 3.01
CA LEU A 130 12.78 7.20 4.20
C LEU A 130 12.90 6.42 5.53
N GLY A 131 13.23 5.12 5.48
CA GLY A 131 13.44 4.30 6.68
C GLY A 131 12.19 4.07 7.53
N ARG A 132 10.98 4.42 7.06
CA ARG A 132 9.73 4.21 7.80
C ARG A 132 9.56 2.72 8.18
N GLN A 133 9.30 2.50 9.46
CA GLN A 133 8.93 1.19 10.00
C GLN A 133 7.42 1.14 10.22
N VAL A 134 6.75 0.15 9.62
CA VAL A 134 5.31 -0.07 9.86
C VAL A 134 5.16 -0.71 11.23
N PRO A 135 4.25 -0.22 12.10
CA PRO A 135 4.03 -0.83 13.41
C PRO A 135 3.70 -2.33 13.31
N GLU A 136 4.33 -3.14 14.16
CA GLU A 136 4.19 -4.61 14.15
C GLU A 136 2.73 -5.07 14.14
N GLY A 137 1.86 -4.44 14.94
CA GLY A 137 0.44 -4.77 14.99
C GLY A 137 -0.25 -4.69 13.63
N ARG A 138 0.08 -3.67 12.82
CA ARG A 138 -0.44 -3.51 11.45
C ARG A 138 0.14 -4.56 10.52
N LEU A 139 1.45 -4.82 10.61
CA LEU A 139 2.09 -5.87 9.81
C LEU A 139 1.47 -7.23 10.08
N ARG A 140 1.26 -7.62 11.35
CA ARG A 140 0.60 -8.89 11.69
C ARG A 140 -0.78 -9.01 11.05
N ILE A 141 -1.59 -7.95 11.10
CA ILE A 141 -2.91 -7.93 10.44
C ILE A 141 -2.76 -8.10 8.92
N VAL A 142 -1.93 -7.29 8.27
CA VAL A 142 -1.81 -7.31 6.81
C VAL A 142 -1.19 -8.61 6.31
N LEU A 143 -0.24 -9.20 7.04
CA LEU A 143 0.37 -10.49 6.69
C LEU A 143 -0.66 -11.64 6.68
N THR A 144 -1.77 -11.56 7.43
CA THR A 144 -2.88 -12.54 7.32
C THR A 144 -3.55 -12.54 5.94
N THR A 145 -3.37 -11.47 5.15
CA THR A 145 -3.92 -11.35 3.80
C THR A 145 -3.05 -12.03 2.75
N VAL A 146 -1.82 -12.46 3.10
CA VAL A 146 -0.92 -13.16 2.18
C VAL A 146 -1.37 -14.61 2.02
N LYS A 147 -1.88 -14.92 0.82
CA LYS A 147 -2.42 -16.23 0.43
C LYS A 147 -2.21 -16.46 -1.07
N PRO A 148 -2.41 -17.69 -1.59
CA PRO A 148 -2.15 -17.98 -3.00
C PRO A 148 -2.89 -17.07 -3.99
N SER A 149 -4.10 -16.63 -3.66
CA SER A 149 -4.85 -15.68 -4.51
C SER A 149 -4.27 -14.26 -4.51
N THR A 150 -3.68 -13.81 -3.39
CA THR A 150 -2.97 -12.53 -3.29
C THR A 150 -1.75 -12.53 -4.20
N LEU A 151 -0.92 -13.59 -4.10
CA LEU A 151 0.27 -13.73 -4.93
C LEU A 151 -0.06 -13.75 -6.42
N ARG A 152 -1.11 -14.50 -6.81
CA ARG A 152 -1.56 -14.55 -8.19
C ARG A 152 -2.09 -13.21 -8.67
N PHE A 153 -2.85 -12.50 -7.84
CA PHE A 153 -3.40 -11.18 -8.18
C PHE A 153 -2.29 -10.17 -8.46
N PHE A 154 -1.27 -10.13 -7.59
CA PHE A 154 -0.14 -9.22 -7.73
C PHE A 154 1.02 -9.77 -8.58
N ARG A 155 0.86 -10.97 -9.17
CA ARG A 155 1.88 -11.64 -9.98
C ARG A 155 3.23 -11.76 -9.25
N ALA A 156 3.18 -12.04 -7.95
CA ALA A 156 4.37 -12.20 -7.11
C ALA A 156 5.15 -13.45 -7.54
N GLY A 157 6.42 -13.26 -7.91
CA GLY A 157 7.32 -14.33 -8.37
C GLY A 157 7.93 -15.14 -7.24
N ILE A 158 7.11 -15.70 -6.34
CA ILE A 158 7.57 -16.39 -5.11
C ILE A 158 7.20 -17.88 -5.04
N GLY A 159 7.10 -18.56 -6.19
CA GLY A 159 6.56 -19.93 -6.29
C GLY A 159 7.32 -21.01 -5.50
N ASP A 160 8.66 -20.92 -5.44
CA ASP A 160 9.54 -21.94 -4.85
C ASP A 160 10.40 -21.41 -3.68
N VAL A 161 9.89 -20.39 -2.98
CA VAL A 161 10.57 -19.79 -1.84
C VAL A 161 9.73 -19.88 -0.57
N GLU A 162 10.42 -19.99 0.56
CA GLU A 162 9.85 -19.76 1.88
C GLU A 162 10.21 -18.33 2.30
N LEU A 163 9.21 -17.43 2.33
CA LEU A 163 9.40 -16.11 2.92
C LEU A 163 9.46 -16.27 4.44
N ARG A 164 10.51 -15.76 5.09
CA ARG A 164 10.68 -15.85 6.55
C ARG A 164 11.05 -14.49 7.14
N ALA A 165 10.16 -13.94 7.96
CA ALA A 165 10.42 -12.67 8.63
C ALA A 165 11.58 -12.83 9.63
N THR A 166 12.47 -11.83 9.67
CA THR A 166 13.61 -11.80 10.61
C THR A 166 13.29 -11.07 11.91
N ASP A 167 12.24 -10.27 11.89
CA ASP A 167 11.79 -9.35 12.95
C ASP A 167 10.42 -9.74 13.53
N LEU A 168 9.74 -10.73 12.94
CA LEU A 168 8.46 -11.28 13.41
C LEU A 168 8.47 -12.80 13.28
N GLU A 169 7.69 -13.46 14.15
CA GLU A 169 7.36 -14.88 13.99
C GLU A 169 6.33 -15.06 12.87
N TRP A 170 6.79 -14.97 11.62
CA TRP A 170 5.97 -15.15 10.43
C TRP A 170 6.75 -15.82 9.31
N SER A 171 6.11 -16.77 8.63
CA SER A 171 6.61 -17.35 7.39
C SER A 171 5.46 -17.67 6.42
N TYR A 172 5.79 -17.76 5.13
CA TYR A 172 4.85 -18.16 4.10
C TYR A 172 5.55 -18.94 2.99
N GLY A 173 4.89 -19.99 2.50
CA GLY A 173 5.41 -20.82 1.41
C GLY A 173 6.31 -21.94 1.89
N ARG A 174 7.01 -22.57 0.94
CA ARG A 174 7.97 -23.65 1.15
C ARG A 174 9.04 -23.57 0.07
N GLY A 175 10.26 -23.97 0.38
CA GLY A 175 11.36 -24.00 -0.59
C GLY A 175 12.60 -23.30 -0.05
N THR A 176 13.31 -22.57 -0.92
CA THR A 176 14.52 -21.85 -0.52
C THR A 176 14.16 -20.70 0.42
N PRO A 177 14.74 -20.61 1.64
CA PRO A 177 14.43 -19.52 2.55
C PRO A 177 14.90 -18.16 2.02
N VAL A 178 13.99 -17.20 2.03
CA VAL A 178 14.26 -15.78 1.82
C VAL A 178 13.97 -15.05 3.14
N ALA A 179 15.04 -14.76 3.89
CA ALA A 179 14.98 -14.10 5.18
C ALA A 179 15.15 -12.58 5.04
N ARG A 180 14.13 -11.80 5.41
CA ARG A 180 14.11 -10.33 5.36
C ARG A 180 13.17 -9.74 6.42
N PRO A 181 13.23 -8.43 6.71
CA PRO A 181 12.21 -7.77 7.52
C PRO A 181 10.80 -8.00 6.97
N ALA A 182 9.81 -8.13 7.87
CA ALA A 182 8.45 -8.50 7.52
C ALA A 182 7.80 -7.55 6.49
N GLN A 183 8.07 -6.25 6.57
CA GLN A 183 7.54 -5.26 5.62
C GLN A 183 8.12 -5.40 4.21
N GLU A 184 9.37 -5.87 4.09
CA GLU A 184 9.98 -6.17 2.79
C GLU A 184 9.38 -7.44 2.18
N LEU A 185 9.18 -8.48 2.99
CA LEU A 185 8.51 -9.71 2.54
C LEU A 185 7.07 -9.44 2.12
N LEU A 186 6.39 -8.52 2.82
CA LEU A 186 5.06 -8.06 2.43
C LEU A 186 5.07 -7.45 1.03
N LEU A 187 6.03 -6.56 0.73
CA LEU A 187 6.19 -5.98 -0.61
C LEU A 187 6.45 -7.05 -1.68
N LEU A 188 7.31 -8.04 -1.41
CA LEU A 188 7.56 -9.17 -2.32
C LEU A 188 6.28 -9.99 -2.57
N ALA A 189 5.52 -10.30 -1.53
CA ALA A 189 4.24 -11.02 -1.64
C ALA A 189 3.19 -10.22 -2.43
N TYR A 190 3.32 -8.89 -2.43
CA TYR A 190 2.53 -7.97 -3.22
C TYR A 190 3.17 -7.63 -4.58
N GLY A 191 4.15 -8.41 -5.04
CA GLY A 191 4.70 -8.34 -6.40
C GLY A 191 5.63 -7.17 -6.66
N ARG A 192 6.14 -6.49 -5.62
CA ARG A 192 7.11 -5.42 -5.77
C ARG A 192 8.52 -5.98 -5.91
N THR A 193 9.34 -5.31 -6.70
CA THR A 193 10.79 -5.50 -6.69
C THR A 193 11.39 -4.48 -5.73
N LEU A 194 12.17 -4.97 -4.76
CA LEU A 194 12.82 -4.09 -3.80
C LEU A 194 14.06 -3.44 -4.41
N PRO A 195 14.41 -2.20 -4.03
CA PRO A 195 15.72 -1.63 -4.34
C PRO A 195 16.83 -2.56 -3.86
N ALA A 196 17.97 -2.56 -4.55
CA ALA A 196 19.16 -3.22 -4.02
C ALA A 196 19.46 -2.67 -2.62
N ALA A 197 19.88 -3.55 -1.70
CA ALA A 197 20.37 -3.08 -0.41
C ALA A 197 21.46 -2.05 -0.67
N ARG A 198 21.34 -0.85 -0.09
CA ARG A 198 22.47 0.06 -0.07
C ARG A 198 23.58 -0.68 0.65
N ALA A 199 24.75 -0.77 0.03
CA ALA A 199 25.94 -1.17 0.77
C ALA A 199 26.09 -0.13 1.89
N ASP A 200 26.08 -0.59 3.13
CA ASP A 200 26.43 0.26 4.25
C ASP A 200 27.92 0.59 4.09
N ASP A 201 28.23 1.87 3.83
CA ASP A 201 29.59 2.42 3.88
C ASP A 201 30.01 2.69 5.34
#